data_AF-A0A1W9XEN5-F1
#
_entry.id   AF-A0A1W9XEN5-F1
#
_cell.length_a   1.000
_cell.length_b   1.000
_cell.length_c   1.000
_cell.angle_alpha   90.00
_cell.angle_beta   90.00
_cell.angle_gamma   90.00
#
_symmetry.space_group_name_H-M   'P 1'
#
loop_
_entity.id
_entity.type
_entity.pdbx_description
1 polymer ?
#
loop_
_entity_poly.entity_id
_entity_poly.type
_entity_poly.pdbx_seq_one_letter_code
_entity_poly.pdbx_strand_id
1 'polypeptide(L)'
;MFWPSELSEEAAKLSVIPILLNTQDEFIAILSVPVPSLQNLFKVVKASSLSGNLFLKHLEILADFGGEQLQRVNANFSKFFPTGKIEYLWNGTSHTYKFQELPVKNLTNSKLSLTGNTLF
;
A
#
# COMPACT_ATOMS: atom_id res chain seq x y z
N MET A 1 0.02 29.40 -11.07
CA MET A 1 0.77 29.86 -9.88
C MET A 1 2.10 29.15 -9.88
N PHE A 2 3.20 29.86 -10.07
CA PHE A 2 4.55 29.28 -9.96
C PHE A 2 5.15 29.78 -8.65
N TRP A 3 5.33 28.85 -7.73
CA TRP A 3 5.95 29.09 -6.46
C TRP A 3 7.48 29.16 -6.65
N PRO A 4 8.23 29.97 -5.88
CA PRO A 4 9.70 30.00 -5.95
C PRO A 4 10.29 28.58 -5.81
N SER A 5 11.39 28.32 -6.52
CA SER A 5 12.08 27.02 -6.57
C SER A 5 12.39 26.48 -5.18
N GLU A 6 12.84 27.35 -4.29
CA GLU A 6 13.32 27.01 -2.94
C GLU A 6 12.17 26.52 -2.05
N LEU A 7 11.02 27.16 -2.17
CA LEU A 7 9.82 26.77 -1.42
C LEU A 7 9.10 25.57 -2.06
N SER A 8 9.22 25.39 -3.38
CA SER A 8 8.77 24.17 -4.06
C SER A 8 9.61 22.96 -3.61
N GLU A 9 10.93 23.13 -3.48
CA GLU A 9 11.84 22.12 -2.95
C GLU A 9 11.54 21.80 -1.48
N GLU A 10 11.27 22.80 -0.65
CA GLU A 10 10.95 22.59 0.77
C GLU A 10 9.58 21.90 0.95
N ALA A 11 8.58 22.27 0.14
CA ALA A 11 7.30 21.57 0.11
C ALA A 11 7.42 20.15 -0.45
N ALA A 12 8.29 19.93 -1.44
CA ALA A 12 8.59 18.62 -1.99
C ALA A 12 9.23 17.69 -0.95
N LYS A 13 10.10 18.19 -0.05
CA LYS A 13 10.68 17.42 1.06
C LYS A 13 9.62 16.90 2.05
N LEU A 14 8.49 17.58 2.18
CA LEU A 14 7.37 17.16 3.03
C LEU A 14 6.32 16.33 2.27
N SER A 15 6.35 16.38 0.93
CA SER A 15 5.36 15.74 0.08
C SER A 15 5.76 14.30 -0.26
N VAL A 16 4.78 13.41 -0.22
CA VAL A 16 4.96 12.01 -0.65
C VAL A 16 5.00 11.88 -2.18
N ILE A 17 4.47 12.85 -2.92
CA ILE A 17 4.27 12.77 -4.36
C ILE A 17 5.59 12.63 -5.15
N PRO A 18 6.65 13.41 -4.90
CA PRO A 18 7.93 13.24 -5.61
C PRO A 18 8.52 11.84 -5.44
N ILE A 19 8.39 11.26 -4.24
CA ILE A 19 8.87 9.89 -3.95
C ILE A 19 8.10 8.88 -4.79
N LEU A 20 6.77 9.02 -4.86
CA LEU A 20 5.94 8.14 -5.66
C LEU A 20 6.24 8.28 -7.15
N LEU A 21 6.43 9.50 -7.66
CA LEU A 21 6.82 9.71 -9.06
C LEU A 21 8.16 9.04 -9.39
N ASN A 22 9.16 9.19 -8.52
CA ASN A 22 10.49 8.59 -8.73
C ASN A 22 10.50 7.05 -8.65
N THR A 23 9.51 6.45 -7.99
CA THR A 23 9.43 4.99 -7.78
C THR A 23 8.28 4.33 -8.55
N GLN A 24 7.62 5.09 -9.42
CA GLN A 24 6.48 4.63 -10.19
C GLN A 24 6.85 3.50 -11.17
N ASP A 25 7.97 3.64 -11.88
CA ASP A 25 8.40 2.64 -12.87
C ASP A 25 8.67 1.27 -12.21
N GLU A 26 9.30 1.28 -11.03
CA GLU A 26 9.54 0.06 -10.26
C GLU A 26 8.24 -0.57 -9.76
N PHE A 27 7.31 0.24 -9.25
CA PHE A 27 5.99 -0.22 -8.84
C PHE A 27 5.23 -0.88 -10.01
N ILE A 28 5.25 -0.27 -11.20
CA ILE A 28 4.63 -0.81 -12.42
C ILE A 28 5.32 -2.10 -12.86
N ALA A 29 6.66 -2.16 -12.79
CA ALA A 29 7.41 -3.37 -13.12
C ALA A 29 7.00 -4.55 -12.22
N ILE A 30 6.82 -4.33 -10.92
CA ILE A 30 6.34 -5.35 -9.98
C ILE A 30 4.94 -5.85 -10.37
N LEU A 31 3.99 -4.95 -10.66
CA LEU A 31 2.63 -5.31 -11.07
C LEU A 31 2.58 -6.03 -12.43
N SER A 32 3.57 -5.80 -13.29
CA SER A 32 3.66 -6.42 -14.61
C SER A 32 4.15 -7.88 -14.55
N VAL A 33 4.67 -8.35 -13.41
CA VAL A 33 5.10 -9.74 -13.25
C VAL A 33 3.88 -10.65 -13.16
N PRO A 34 3.68 -11.58 -14.10
CA PRO A 34 2.55 -12.50 -14.05
C PRO A 34 2.73 -13.46 -12.87
N VAL A 35 1.77 -13.44 -11.95
CA VAL A 35 1.74 -14.31 -10.78
C VAL A 35 0.40 -15.04 -10.67
N PRO A 36 0.37 -16.30 -10.18
CA PRO A 36 -0.85 -17.08 -10.11
C PRO A 36 -1.78 -16.70 -8.94
N SER A 37 -1.30 -15.95 -7.94
CA SER A 37 -2.11 -15.50 -6.79
C SER A 37 -1.49 -14.31 -6.05
N LEU A 38 -2.24 -13.72 -5.10
CA LEU A 38 -1.73 -12.68 -4.20
C LEU A 38 -0.54 -13.13 -3.36
N GLN A 39 -0.47 -14.41 -2.93
CA GLN A 39 0.68 -14.89 -2.17
C GLN A 39 1.97 -14.85 -3.00
N ASN A 40 1.87 -15.10 -4.30
CA ASN A 40 3.00 -14.97 -5.20
C ASN A 40 3.37 -13.49 -5.44
N LEU A 41 2.39 -12.58 -5.54
CA LEU A 41 2.67 -11.15 -5.58
C LEU A 41 3.46 -10.68 -4.34
N PHE A 42 3.09 -11.14 -3.14
CA PHE A 42 3.83 -10.80 -1.92
C PHE A 42 5.29 -11.27 -1.96
N LYS A 43 5.57 -12.41 -2.59
CA LYS A 43 6.95 -12.88 -2.80
C LYS A 43 7.71 -11.98 -3.77
N VAL A 44 7.07 -11.52 -4.84
CA VAL A 44 7.67 -10.58 -5.81
C VAL A 44 7.99 -9.26 -5.12
N VAL A 45 7.04 -8.67 -4.39
CA VAL A 45 7.26 -7.42 -3.63
C VAL A 45 8.42 -7.58 -2.64
N LYS A 46 8.44 -8.69 -1.86
CA LYS A 46 9.50 -8.94 -0.88
C LYS A 46 10.89 -9.14 -1.52
N ALA A 47 10.95 -9.58 -2.77
CA ALA A 47 12.19 -9.76 -3.52
C ALA A 47 12.61 -8.52 -4.32
N SER A 48 11.74 -7.51 -4.45
CA SER A 48 12.02 -6.27 -5.15
C SER A 48 12.86 -5.31 -4.30
N SER A 49 13.46 -4.31 -4.94
CA SER A 49 14.11 -3.20 -4.23
C SER A 49 13.11 -2.23 -3.60
N LEU A 50 11.85 -2.23 -4.06
CA LEU A 50 10.78 -1.42 -3.51
C LEU A 50 10.33 -1.96 -2.15
N SER A 51 10.43 -1.13 -1.12
CA SER A 51 9.98 -1.49 0.22
C SER A 51 8.47 -1.74 0.26
N GLY A 52 8.04 -2.66 1.13
CA GLY A 52 6.63 -3.06 1.22
C GLY A 52 5.69 -1.91 1.61
N ASN A 53 6.15 -0.97 2.45
CA ASN A 53 5.39 0.23 2.82
C ASN A 53 5.27 1.21 1.64
N LEU A 54 6.33 1.40 0.84
CA LEU A 54 6.26 2.23 -0.36
C LEU A 54 5.36 1.61 -1.43
N PHE A 55 5.45 0.29 -1.65
CA PHE A 55 4.51 -0.44 -2.52
C PHE A 55 3.06 -0.28 -2.06
N LEU A 56 2.80 -0.43 -0.76
CA LEU A 56 1.47 -0.19 -0.19
C LEU A 56 1.02 1.26 -0.41
N LYS A 57 1.93 2.23 -0.30
CA LYS A 57 1.59 3.64 -0.50
C LYS A 57 1.12 3.94 -1.92
N HIS A 58 1.76 3.34 -2.92
CA HIS A 58 1.28 3.39 -4.31
C HIS A 58 -0.14 2.84 -4.45
N LEU A 59 -0.43 1.69 -3.83
CA LEU A 59 -1.78 1.11 -3.84
C LEU A 59 -2.82 2.00 -3.16
N GLU A 60 -2.50 2.62 -2.02
CA GLU A 60 -3.41 3.54 -1.32
C GLU A 60 -3.87 4.69 -2.23
N ILE A 61 -2.94 5.27 -2.99
CA ILE A 61 -3.23 6.38 -3.90
C ILE A 61 -4.09 5.92 -5.07
N LEU A 62 -3.77 4.78 -5.68
CA LEU A 62 -4.54 4.25 -6.81
C LEU A 62 -5.96 3.83 -6.44
N ALA A 63 -6.14 3.31 -5.23
CA ALA A 63 -7.43 2.84 -4.75
C ALA A 63 -8.28 3.93 -4.07
N ASP A 64 -7.76 5.16 -3.94
CA ASP A 64 -8.32 6.19 -3.07
C ASP A 64 -8.63 5.63 -1.66
N PHE A 65 -7.69 4.84 -1.13
CA PHE A 65 -7.83 4.07 0.09
C PHE A 65 -6.65 4.31 1.03
N GLY A 66 -6.78 5.32 1.88
CA GLY A 66 -5.79 5.71 2.87
C GLY A 66 -6.07 5.24 4.30
N GLY A 67 -5.32 5.84 5.22
CA GLY A 67 -5.25 5.45 6.62
C GLY A 67 -6.57 5.42 7.38
N GLU A 68 -7.52 6.33 7.09
CA GLU A 68 -8.82 6.32 7.76
C GLU A 68 -9.64 5.09 7.36
N GLN A 69 -9.68 4.73 6.06
CA GLN A 69 -10.40 3.55 5.61
C GLN A 69 -9.74 2.26 6.16
N LEU A 70 -8.41 2.19 6.19
CA LEU A 70 -7.67 1.08 6.82
C LEU A 70 -8.02 0.95 8.31
N GLN A 71 -8.01 2.05 9.06
CA GLN A 71 -8.39 2.07 10.47
C GLN A 71 -9.82 1.59 10.67
N ARG A 72 -10.76 2.04 9.83
CA ARG A 72 -12.17 1.65 9.89
C ARG A 72 -12.36 0.17 9.61
N VAL A 73 -11.66 -0.38 8.61
CA VAL A 73 -11.68 -1.83 8.32
C VAL A 73 -11.15 -2.62 9.52
N ASN A 74 -10.04 -2.19 10.10
CA ASN A 74 -9.45 -2.87 11.24
C ASN A 74 -10.33 -2.79 12.50
N ALA A 75 -10.96 -1.64 12.78
CA ALA A 75 -11.87 -1.46 13.90
C ALA A 75 -13.16 -2.29 13.77
N ASN A 76 -13.61 -2.54 12.54
CA ASN A 76 -14.82 -3.31 12.24
C ASN A 76 -14.49 -4.69 11.63
N PHE A 77 -13.29 -5.22 11.88
CA PHE A 77 -12.78 -6.37 11.16
C PHE A 77 -13.70 -7.60 11.27
N SER A 78 -14.16 -7.95 12.47
CA SER A 78 -15.06 -9.09 12.67
C SER A 78 -16.42 -8.93 12.01
N LYS A 79 -16.85 -7.69 11.73
CA LYS A 79 -18.09 -7.40 11.00
C LYS A 79 -17.90 -7.59 9.50
N PHE A 80 -16.75 -7.17 8.95
CA PHE A 80 -16.46 -7.29 7.52
C PHE A 80 -15.97 -8.70 7.13
N PHE A 81 -15.18 -9.34 8.00
CA PHE A 81 -14.54 -10.62 7.77
C PHE A 81 -14.82 -11.58 8.93
N PRO A 82 -16.08 -12.01 9.14
CA PRO A 82 -16.47 -12.86 10.27
C PRO A 82 -15.74 -14.21 10.30
N THR A 83 -15.27 -14.69 9.14
CA THR A 83 -14.51 -15.94 9.00
C THR A 83 -13.00 -15.74 9.06
N GLY A 84 -12.51 -14.50 9.22
CA GLY A 84 -11.09 -14.17 9.15
C GLY A 84 -10.46 -14.43 7.78
N LYS A 85 -11.28 -14.40 6.72
CA LYS A 85 -10.86 -14.64 5.33
C LYS A 85 -11.48 -13.59 4.41
N ILE A 86 -10.82 -13.33 3.28
CA ILE A 86 -11.34 -12.55 2.17
C ILE A 86 -11.34 -13.42 0.91
N GLU A 87 -12.44 -13.39 0.17
CA GLU A 87 -12.54 -13.99 -1.16
C GLU A 87 -12.31 -12.93 -2.22
N TYR A 88 -11.55 -13.26 -3.24
CA TYR A 88 -11.19 -12.36 -4.32
C TYR A 88 -11.05 -13.11 -5.64
N LEU A 89 -11.26 -12.40 -6.74
CA LEU A 89 -11.02 -12.93 -8.08
C LEU A 89 -9.59 -12.56 -8.51
N TRP A 90 -8.87 -13.53 -9.05
CA TRP A 90 -7.56 -13.35 -9.65
C TRP A 90 -7.53 -14.07 -10.99
N ASN A 91 -7.30 -13.35 -12.09
CA ASN A 91 -7.34 -13.89 -13.45
C ASN A 91 -8.59 -14.75 -13.72
N GLY A 92 -9.76 -14.29 -13.25
CA GLY A 92 -11.04 -14.98 -13.41
C GLY A 92 -11.25 -16.20 -12.50
N THR A 93 -10.28 -16.56 -11.66
CA THR A 93 -10.39 -17.67 -10.71
C THR A 93 -10.68 -17.14 -9.30
N SER A 94 -11.55 -17.81 -8.56
CA SER A 94 -11.82 -17.45 -7.16
C SER A 94 -10.70 -17.97 -6.26
N HIS A 95 -10.21 -17.09 -5.39
CA HIS A 95 -9.20 -17.40 -4.39
C HIS A 95 -9.67 -16.91 -3.02
N THR A 96 -9.14 -17.55 -1.99
CA THR A 96 -9.35 -17.15 -0.60
C THR A 96 -8.03 -16.80 0.05
N TYR A 97 -7.97 -15.63 0.69
CA TYR A 97 -6.87 -15.24 1.55
C TYR A 97 -7.31 -15.30 3.01
N LYS A 98 -6.57 -16.04 3.84
CA LYS A 98 -6.74 -16.03 5.30
C LYS A 98 -5.85 -14.95 5.88
N PHE A 99 -6.43 -14.01 6.62
CA PHE A 99 -5.66 -12.97 7.29
C PHE A 99 -4.72 -13.60 8.32
N GLN A 100 -3.47 -13.12 8.34
CA GLN A 100 -2.42 -13.65 9.21
C GLN A 100 -2.32 -12.87 10.53
N GLU A 101 -2.45 -11.55 10.46
CA GLU A 101 -2.23 -10.64 11.60
C GLU A 101 -3.46 -9.81 11.97
N LEU A 102 -4.37 -9.54 11.03
CA LEU A 102 -5.53 -8.68 11.28
C LEU A 102 -6.63 -9.43 12.08
N PRO A 103 -7.30 -8.74 13.01
CA PRO A 103 -7.14 -7.32 13.36
C PRO A 103 -5.96 -7.08 14.31
N VAL A 104 -5.31 -5.90 14.20
CA VAL A 104 -4.22 -5.47 15.08
C VAL A 104 -4.60 -4.25 15.91
N LYS A 105 -3.95 -4.05 17.06
CA LYS A 105 -4.11 -2.81 17.83
C LYS A 105 -3.55 -1.62 17.04
N ASN A 106 -4.38 -0.61 16.78
CA ASN A 106 -4.01 0.67 16.14
C ASN A 106 -3.33 0.52 14.76
N LEU A 107 -4.08 0.15 13.72
CA LEU A 107 -3.58 0.11 12.34
C LEU A 107 -3.53 1.54 11.73
N THR A 108 -2.48 2.29 12.03
CA THR A 108 -2.30 3.69 11.57
C THR A 108 -1.19 3.82 10.51
N ASN A 109 -1.18 4.92 9.76
CA ASN A 109 -0.10 5.21 8.80
C ASN A 109 1.28 5.19 9.44
N SER A 110 1.41 5.72 10.65
CA SER A 110 2.68 5.68 11.40
C SER A 110 3.12 4.26 11.72
N LYS A 111 2.19 3.36 12.04
CA LYS A 111 2.49 1.94 12.32
C LYS A 111 2.87 1.17 11.05
N LEU A 112 2.37 1.61 9.90
CA LEU A 112 2.67 1.04 8.58
C LEU A 112 3.84 1.74 7.87
N SER A 113 4.47 2.74 8.50
CA SER A 113 5.52 3.56 7.89
C SER A 113 5.09 4.20 6.55
N LEU A 114 3.87 4.74 6.50
CA LEU A 114 3.25 5.36 5.33
C LEU A 114 3.28 6.90 5.32
N THR A 115 4.04 7.49 6.24
CA THR A 115 4.21 8.95 6.35
C THR A 115 5.45 9.37 5.58
N GLY A 116 5.46 10.59 5.00
CA GLY A 116 6.56 11.06 4.12
C GLY A 116 7.97 10.85 4.69
N ASN A 117 8.15 11.08 6.00
CA ASN A 117 9.46 10.95 6.66
C ASN A 117 9.87 9.49 6.95
N THR A 118 8.96 8.53 6.90
CA THR A 118 9.21 7.11 7.22
C THR A 118 9.01 6.18 6.02
N LEU A 119 8.84 6.75 4.83
CA LEU A 119 8.65 5.99 3.59
C LEU A 119 9.96 5.38 3.03
N PHE A 120 11.08 5.52 3.74
CA PHE A 120 12.44 5.06 3.40
C PHE A 120 13.01 4.12 4.46
#